data_AF-A0A927XXK3-F1
#
_entry.id   AF-A0A927XXK3-F1
#
_cell.length_a   1.000
_cell.length_b   1.000
_cell.length_c   1.000
_cell.angle_alpha   90.00
_cell.angle_beta   90.00
_cell.angle_gamma   90.00
#
_symmetry.space_group_name_H-M   'P 1'
#
loop_
_entity.id
_entity.type
_entity.pdbx_description
1 polymer ?
#
loop_
_entity_poly.entity_id
_entity_poly.type
_entity_poly.pdbx_seq_one_letter_code
_entity_poly.pdbx_strand_id
1 'polypeptide(L)'
;MQQKTKTQTPPKPVVKPILNGKWNAAETWKLVPKRFLSMLLVAVAFIFFSVMAGVEQPTLRLIISAAIIILMFYFQMTKGMEVGEKDAAFSEIMYERQQEGRAVSEEDRARCFHPLRGFVATFFGILPFVLMCLVYAFVAKRWEYQLGVLPSWTDNLLMHEEMGDALAYYGATRAMTFADGLRVVVRCLVMPYINFAGTFGNDAVLWAERLSPLLVMIVPMGFGVGYMQGHALRTRINTGIMQGVEKKKRKEMKARKKRQRSSAPERLI
;
A
#
# COMPACT_ATOMS: atom_id res chain seq x y z
N MET A 1 -40.08 -2.12 -30.39
CA MET A 1 -40.10 -2.71 -29.02
C MET A 1 -38.88 -2.20 -28.25
N GLN A 2 -39.05 -1.20 -27.39
CA GLN A 2 -37.96 -0.69 -26.54
C GLN A 2 -37.83 -1.60 -25.29
N GLN A 3 -36.69 -2.28 -25.15
CA GLN A 3 -36.34 -2.96 -23.91
C GLN A 3 -36.11 -1.90 -22.83
N LYS A 4 -37.06 -1.75 -21.90
CA LYS A 4 -36.83 -1.01 -20.65
C LYS A 4 -35.75 -1.72 -19.86
N THR A 5 -34.53 -1.19 -19.90
CA THR A 5 -33.44 -1.54 -18.99
C THR A 5 -33.94 -1.25 -17.57
N LYS A 6 -34.38 -2.29 -16.85
CA LYS A 6 -34.70 -2.17 -15.42
C LYS A 6 -33.42 -1.79 -14.71
N THR A 7 -33.29 -0.51 -14.35
CA THR A 7 -32.33 -0.02 -13.36
C THR A 7 -32.58 -0.80 -12.08
N GLN A 8 -31.77 -1.82 -11.84
CA GLN A 8 -31.78 -2.57 -10.59
C GLN A 8 -31.31 -1.59 -9.52
N THR A 9 -32.24 -1.15 -8.66
CA THR A 9 -31.91 -0.39 -7.48
C THR A 9 -30.83 -1.14 -6.70
N PRO A 10 -29.74 -0.47 -6.30
CA PRO A 10 -28.68 -1.13 -5.57
C PRO A 10 -29.27 -1.75 -4.30
N PRO A 11 -28.88 -2.99 -3.96
CA PRO A 11 -29.43 -3.67 -2.81
C PRO A 11 -29.15 -2.89 -1.53
N LYS A 12 -30.15 -2.85 -0.64
CA LYS A 12 -29.98 -2.23 0.68
C LYS A 12 -28.83 -2.94 1.41
N PRO A 13 -27.81 -2.20 1.88
CA PRO A 13 -26.67 -2.79 2.57
C PRO A 13 -27.13 -3.43 3.89
N VAL A 14 -26.65 -4.64 4.16
CA VAL A 14 -26.88 -5.36 5.42
C VAL A 14 -25.72 -5.05 6.36
N VAL A 15 -25.89 -4.00 7.16
CA VAL A 15 -24.92 -3.59 8.20
C VAL A 15 -25.22 -4.39 9.46
N LYS A 16 -24.30 -5.28 9.85
CA LYS A 16 -24.36 -5.95 11.15
C LYS A 16 -23.69 -5.08 12.22
N PRO A 17 -24.25 -5.00 13.43
CA PRO A 17 -23.58 -4.35 14.55
C PRO A 17 -22.28 -5.08 14.90
N ILE A 18 -21.25 -4.31 15.27
CA ILE A 18 -19.93 -4.82 15.63
C ILE A 18 -19.54 -4.34 17.03
N LEU A 19 -18.82 -5.18 17.75
CA LEU A 19 -18.13 -4.76 18.96
C LEU A 19 -16.85 -4.02 18.57
N ASN A 20 -16.67 -2.78 19.04
CA ASN A 20 -15.46 -2.01 18.75
C ASN A 20 -14.33 -2.40 19.71
N GLY A 21 -13.14 -2.63 19.15
CA GLY A 21 -11.92 -2.84 19.92
C GLY A 21 -11.25 -1.52 20.32
N LYS A 22 -10.08 -1.63 20.99
CA LYS A 22 -9.22 -0.48 21.31
C LYS A 22 -8.19 -0.27 20.20
N TRP A 23 -7.85 0.99 19.93
CA TRP A 23 -6.84 1.33 18.92
C TRP A 23 -5.41 0.94 19.33
N ASN A 24 -5.10 0.98 20.63
CA ASN A 24 -3.79 0.69 21.23
C ASN A 24 -3.64 -0.73 21.80
N ALA A 25 -4.40 -1.70 21.29
CA ALA A 25 -4.34 -3.07 21.75
C ALA A 25 -2.98 -3.75 21.49
N ALA A 26 -2.65 -4.78 22.27
CA ALA A 26 -1.47 -5.65 22.04
C ALA A 26 -1.44 -6.21 20.60
N GLU A 27 -2.61 -6.50 20.05
CA GLU A 27 -2.79 -6.97 18.68
C GLU A 27 -2.40 -5.93 17.62
N THR A 28 -2.38 -4.63 17.93
CA THR A 28 -1.83 -3.57 17.07
C THR A 28 -0.31 -3.70 16.95
N TRP A 29 0.36 -3.95 18.07
CA TRP A 29 1.82 -4.11 18.12
C TRP A 29 2.31 -5.35 17.38
N LYS A 30 1.52 -6.44 17.36
CA LYS A 30 1.80 -7.63 16.55
C LYS A 30 1.76 -7.36 15.03
N LEU A 31 1.10 -6.30 14.59
CA LEU A 31 1.05 -5.91 13.17
C LEU A 31 2.26 -5.07 12.74
N VAL A 32 2.89 -4.34 13.66
CA VAL A 32 4.04 -3.45 13.40
C VAL A 32 5.20 -4.16 12.68
N PRO A 33 5.73 -5.33 13.12
CA PRO A 33 6.82 -5.99 12.41
C PRO A 33 6.41 -6.45 11.01
N LYS A 34 5.14 -6.83 10.83
CA LYS A 34 4.61 -7.17 9.49
C LYS A 34 4.55 -5.94 8.59
N ARG A 35 4.29 -4.74 9.13
CA ARG A 35 4.29 -3.49 8.38
C ARG A 35 5.71 -3.06 8.01
N PHE A 36 6.66 -3.18 8.94
CA PHE A 36 8.08 -2.97 8.68
C PHE A 36 8.58 -3.87 7.52
N LEU A 37 8.30 -5.18 7.59
CA LEU A 37 8.70 -6.12 6.53
C LEU A 37 7.99 -5.82 5.20
N SER A 38 6.72 -5.40 5.24
CA SER A 38 6.01 -4.99 4.03
C SER A 38 6.62 -3.76 3.37
N MET A 39 7.21 -2.84 4.15
CA MET A 39 7.91 -1.67 3.62
C MET A 39 9.23 -2.08 2.94
N LEU A 40 9.97 -3.03 3.50
CA LEU A 40 11.15 -3.59 2.84
C LEU A 40 10.80 -4.23 1.50
N LEU A 41 9.69 -4.97 1.43
CA LEU A 41 9.21 -5.56 0.18
C LEU A 41 8.84 -4.48 -0.85
N VAL A 42 8.21 -3.38 -0.42
CA VAL A 42 7.94 -2.22 -1.29
C VAL A 42 9.25 -1.60 -1.78
N ALA A 43 10.25 -1.45 -0.93
CA ALA A 43 11.57 -0.92 -1.30
C ALA A 43 12.24 -1.79 -2.37
N VAL A 44 12.21 -3.12 -2.19
CA VAL A 44 12.74 -4.07 -3.18
C VAL A 44 11.98 -3.94 -4.51
N ALA A 45 10.64 -3.91 -4.48
CA ALA A 45 9.83 -3.70 -5.67
C ALA A 45 10.18 -2.38 -6.38
N PHE A 46 10.34 -1.30 -5.61
CA PHE A 46 10.74 0.00 -6.13
C PHE A 46 12.09 -0.06 -6.84
N ILE A 47 13.09 -0.76 -6.30
CA ILE A 47 14.38 -0.93 -6.97
C ILE A 47 14.19 -1.65 -8.31
N PHE A 48 13.55 -2.82 -8.31
CA PHE A 48 13.36 -3.63 -9.53
C PHE A 48 12.62 -2.86 -10.62
N PHE A 49 11.50 -2.24 -10.28
CA PHE A 49 10.70 -1.52 -11.28
C PHE A 49 11.34 -0.19 -11.69
N SER A 50 12.14 0.45 -10.83
CA SER A 50 12.87 1.67 -11.19
C SER A 50 14.02 1.40 -12.16
N VAL A 51 14.66 0.22 -12.08
CA VAL A 51 15.64 -0.22 -13.09
C VAL A 51 14.95 -0.39 -14.45
N MET A 52 13.76 -1.02 -14.48
CA MET A 52 12.97 -1.14 -15.72
C MET A 52 12.48 0.22 -16.24
N ALA A 53 12.26 1.20 -15.35
CA ALA A 53 11.89 2.57 -15.71
C ALA A 53 13.08 3.41 -16.20
N GLY A 54 14.28 2.85 -16.33
CA GLY A 54 15.47 3.45 -16.94
C GLY A 54 15.35 3.66 -18.46
N VAL A 55 14.14 3.88 -18.97
CA VAL A 55 13.89 4.19 -20.38
C VAL A 55 14.30 5.63 -20.64
N GLU A 56 15.01 5.88 -21.75
CA GLU A 56 15.45 7.22 -22.13
C GLU A 56 14.29 8.18 -22.43
N GLN A 57 13.12 7.65 -22.80
CA GLN A 57 11.93 8.44 -23.08
C GLN A 57 11.31 9.00 -21.77
N PRO A 58 11.31 10.33 -21.57
CA PRO A 58 10.91 10.94 -20.29
C PRO A 58 9.43 10.72 -19.97
N THR A 59 8.56 10.78 -20.98
CA THR A 59 7.11 10.55 -20.81
C THR A 59 6.81 9.12 -20.34
N LEU A 60 7.50 8.13 -20.91
CA LEU A 60 7.28 6.73 -20.53
C LEU A 60 7.80 6.45 -19.12
N ARG A 61 8.96 7.01 -18.76
CA ARG A 61 9.50 6.95 -17.39
C ARG A 61 8.52 7.53 -16.37
N LEU A 62 7.88 8.66 -16.69
CA LEU A 62 6.87 9.29 -15.84
C LEU A 62 5.66 8.37 -15.63
N ILE A 63 5.10 7.84 -16.71
CA ILE A 63 3.91 6.97 -16.66
C ILE A 63 4.22 5.70 -15.86
N ILE A 64 5.36 5.06 -16.12
CA ILE A 64 5.77 3.84 -15.40
C ILE A 64 5.98 4.14 -13.91
N SER A 65 6.70 5.22 -13.58
CA SER A 65 6.97 5.58 -12.18
C SER A 65 5.67 5.86 -11.41
N ALA A 66 4.74 6.61 -12.02
CA ALA A 66 3.42 6.84 -11.44
C ALA A 66 2.59 5.55 -11.29
N ALA A 67 2.61 4.69 -12.31
CA ALA A 67 1.92 3.41 -12.29
C ALA A 67 2.44 2.49 -11.18
N ILE A 68 3.75 2.44 -10.95
CA ILE A 68 4.36 1.66 -9.86
C ILE A 68 3.87 2.17 -8.49
N ILE A 69 3.87 3.48 -8.27
CA ILE A 69 3.41 4.08 -7.01
C ILE A 69 1.94 3.72 -6.77
N ILE A 70 1.09 3.91 -7.79
CA ILE A 70 -0.36 3.60 -7.72
C ILE A 70 -0.58 2.10 -7.47
N LEU A 71 0.14 1.23 -8.20
CA LEU A 71 0.01 -0.22 -8.07
C LEU A 71 0.43 -0.69 -6.68
N MET A 72 1.54 -0.18 -6.15
CA MET A 72 2.02 -0.54 -4.82
C MET A 72 1.11 0.01 -3.72
N PHE A 73 0.59 1.23 -3.88
CA PHE A 73 -0.43 1.78 -2.98
C PHE A 73 -1.69 0.90 -2.98
N TYR A 74 -2.18 0.54 -4.16
CA TYR A 74 -3.34 -0.34 -4.32
C TYR A 74 -3.09 -1.72 -3.72
N PHE A 75 -1.91 -2.30 -3.94
CA PHE A 75 -1.51 -3.57 -3.32
C PHE A 75 -1.57 -3.49 -1.79
N GLN A 76 -0.99 -2.45 -1.19
CA GLN A 76 -1.07 -2.24 0.26
C GLN A 76 -2.50 -2.05 0.74
N MET A 77 -3.33 -1.32 -0.02
CA MET A 77 -4.74 -1.12 0.27
C MET A 77 -5.52 -2.45 0.26
N THR A 78 -5.28 -3.33 -0.71
CA THR A 78 -5.93 -4.65 -0.75
C THR A 78 -5.55 -5.53 0.44
N LYS A 79 -4.28 -5.49 0.85
CA LYS A 79 -3.82 -6.19 2.06
C LYS A 79 -4.40 -5.60 3.34
N GLY A 80 -4.56 -4.28 3.39
CA GLY A 80 -5.27 -3.61 4.48
C GLY A 80 -6.72 -4.05 4.59
N MET A 81 -7.45 -4.04 3.47
CA MET A 81 -8.85 -4.47 3.41
C MET A 81 -9.04 -5.91 3.87
N GLU A 82 -8.16 -6.83 3.45
CA GLU A 82 -8.23 -8.23 3.83
C GLU A 82 -8.10 -8.43 5.35
N VAL A 83 -7.18 -7.71 5.99
CA VAL A 83 -7.00 -7.78 7.45
C VAL A 83 -8.15 -7.12 8.18
N GLY A 84 -8.59 -5.94 7.71
CA GLY A 84 -9.73 -5.22 8.30
C GLY A 84 -11.05 -6.00 8.20
N GLU A 85 -11.28 -6.73 7.11
CA GLU A 85 -12.47 -7.59 6.94
C GLU A 85 -12.47 -8.74 7.94
N LYS A 86 -11.32 -9.40 8.16
CA LYS A 86 -11.18 -10.48 9.15
C LYS A 86 -11.43 -10.00 10.57
N ASP A 87 -10.90 -8.83 10.93
CA ASP A 87 -11.12 -8.23 12.24
C ASP A 87 -12.59 -7.79 12.40
N ALA A 88 -13.21 -7.24 11.35
CA ALA A 88 -14.63 -6.88 11.36
C ALA A 88 -15.53 -8.13 11.50
N ALA A 89 -15.23 -9.21 10.79
CA ALA A 89 -15.93 -10.49 10.93
C ALA A 89 -15.81 -11.07 12.33
N PHE A 90 -14.61 -11.00 12.94
CA PHE A 90 -14.42 -11.41 14.33
C PHE A 90 -15.26 -10.57 15.30
N SER A 91 -15.35 -9.26 15.05
CA SER A 91 -16.13 -8.32 15.85
C SER A 91 -17.64 -8.57 15.77
N GLU A 92 -18.15 -9.00 14.61
CA GLU A 92 -19.55 -9.45 14.45
C GLU A 92 -19.81 -10.69 15.33
N ILE A 93 -18.91 -11.67 15.31
CA ILE A 93 -19.06 -12.91 16.08
C ILE A 93 -19.01 -12.62 17.59
N MET A 94 -18.10 -11.74 18.04
CA MET A 94 -18.03 -11.35 19.44
C MET A 94 -19.26 -10.59 19.90
N TYR A 95 -19.84 -9.76 19.04
CA TYR A 95 -21.10 -9.07 19.32
C TYR A 95 -22.26 -10.07 19.46
N GLU A 96 -22.38 -11.05 18.57
CA GLU A 96 -23.38 -12.13 18.66
C GLU A 96 -23.22 -12.92 19.99
N ARG A 97 -21.99 -13.28 20.38
CA ARG A 97 -21.71 -13.94 21.67
C ARG A 97 -22.11 -13.12 22.89
N GLN A 98 -21.88 -11.81 22.85
CA GLN A 98 -22.26 -10.91 23.93
C GLN A 98 -23.79 -10.84 24.07
N GLN A 99 -24.53 -10.85 22.94
CA GLN A 99 -25.99 -10.90 22.95
C GLN A 99 -26.54 -12.23 23.49
N GLU A 100 -25.83 -13.34 23.26
CA GLU A 100 -26.15 -14.65 23.85
C GLU A 100 -25.85 -14.73 25.36
N GLY A 101 -25.39 -13.64 25.99
CA GLY A 101 -25.07 -13.60 27.42
C GLY A 101 -23.75 -14.28 27.79
N ARG A 102 -22.90 -14.61 26.81
CA ARG A 102 -21.57 -15.18 27.06
C ARG A 102 -20.59 -14.06 27.41
N ALA A 103 -19.77 -14.27 28.43
CA ALA A 103 -18.71 -13.33 28.79
C ALA A 103 -17.66 -13.23 27.67
N VAL A 104 -17.34 -12.00 27.26
CA VAL A 104 -16.27 -11.71 26.29
C VAL A 104 -15.03 -11.30 27.06
N SER A 105 -13.92 -12.05 26.89
CA SER A 105 -12.64 -11.72 27.51
C SER A 105 -12.12 -10.35 27.03
N GLU A 106 -11.36 -9.64 27.86
CA GLU A 106 -10.72 -8.39 27.46
C GLU A 106 -9.78 -8.57 26.27
N GLU A 107 -9.13 -9.73 26.15
CA GLU A 107 -8.26 -10.07 25.02
C GLU A 107 -9.04 -10.19 23.70
N ASP A 108 -10.19 -10.85 23.73
CA ASP A 108 -11.08 -10.97 22.57
C ASP A 108 -11.65 -9.60 22.18
N ARG A 109 -11.98 -8.77 23.17
CA ARG A 109 -12.42 -7.39 22.92
C ARG A 109 -11.30 -6.54 22.32
N ALA A 110 -10.06 -6.73 22.74
CA ALA A 110 -8.90 -6.03 22.20
C ALA A 110 -8.59 -6.42 20.74
N ARG A 111 -8.93 -7.64 20.34
CA ARG A 111 -8.79 -8.14 18.96
C ARG A 111 -9.83 -7.57 18.01
N CYS A 112 -10.96 -7.08 18.52
CA CYS A 112 -12.03 -6.50 17.71
C CYS A 112 -11.54 -5.30 16.87
N PHE A 113 -12.30 -5.02 15.82
CA PHE A 113 -11.99 -4.02 14.80
C PHE A 113 -12.02 -2.61 15.39
N HIS A 114 -11.05 -1.80 14.98
CA HIS A 114 -11.05 -0.36 15.23
C HIS A 114 -10.42 0.36 14.04
N PRO A 115 -11.08 1.34 13.39
CA PRO A 115 -10.66 1.90 12.10
C PRO A 115 -9.23 2.47 12.10
N LEU A 116 -8.79 3.07 13.21
CA LEU A 116 -7.44 3.65 13.33
C LEU A 116 -6.31 2.62 13.55
N ARG A 117 -6.63 1.36 13.86
CA ARG A 117 -5.63 0.34 14.19
C ARG A 117 -4.65 0.10 13.05
N GLY A 118 -5.15 0.05 11.82
CA GLY A 118 -4.30 -0.07 10.63
C GLY A 118 -3.33 1.09 10.44
N PHE A 119 -3.79 2.32 10.69
CA PHE A 119 -2.94 3.52 10.60
C PHE A 119 -1.84 3.53 11.66
N VAL A 120 -2.19 3.23 12.91
CA VAL A 120 -1.22 3.19 14.01
C VAL A 120 -0.16 2.12 13.77
N ALA A 121 -0.56 0.90 13.39
CA ALA A 121 0.37 -0.18 13.08
C ALA A 121 1.30 0.17 11.90
N THR A 122 0.76 0.79 10.85
CA THR A 122 1.56 1.24 9.71
C THR A 122 2.55 2.33 10.11
N PHE A 123 2.10 3.35 10.84
CA PHE A 123 2.94 4.47 11.26
C PHE A 123 4.15 4.00 12.07
N PHE A 124 3.93 3.16 13.09
CA PHE A 124 5.04 2.59 13.87
C PHE A 124 5.90 1.62 13.06
N GLY A 125 5.33 0.90 12.10
CA GLY A 125 6.08 0.00 11.22
C GLY A 125 7.01 0.73 10.25
N ILE A 126 6.62 1.93 9.80
CA ILE A 126 7.42 2.73 8.86
C ILE A 126 8.34 3.75 9.55
N LEU A 127 8.14 3.99 10.85
CA LEU A 127 8.85 5.00 11.62
C LEU A 127 10.37 4.97 11.44
N PRO A 128 11.06 3.79 11.46
CA PRO A 128 12.51 3.76 11.25
C PRO A 128 12.93 4.32 9.88
N PHE A 129 12.15 4.05 8.83
CA PHE A 129 12.43 4.55 7.48
C PHE A 129 12.17 6.05 7.37
N VAL A 130 11.09 6.54 8.00
CA VAL A 130 10.78 7.97 8.04
C VAL A 130 11.88 8.75 8.75
N LEU A 131 12.40 8.24 9.87
CA LEU A 131 13.51 8.86 10.60
C LEU A 131 14.79 8.90 9.76
N MET A 132 15.12 7.81 9.06
CA MET A 132 16.27 7.78 8.13
C MET A 132 16.12 8.82 7.00
N CYS A 133 14.95 8.88 6.37
CA CYS A 133 14.66 9.89 5.34
C CYS A 133 14.73 11.31 5.91
N LEU A 134 14.30 11.53 7.15
CA LEU A 134 14.32 12.84 7.81
C LEU A 134 15.75 13.32 8.05
N VAL A 135 16.63 12.44 8.53
CA VAL A 135 18.07 12.74 8.65
C VAL A 135 18.66 13.08 7.27
N TYR A 136 18.35 12.29 6.25
CA TYR A 136 18.84 12.54 4.90
C TYR A 136 18.33 13.86 4.30
N ALA A 137 17.07 14.23 4.55
CA ALA A 137 16.44 15.43 4.01
C ALA A 137 17.20 16.72 4.40
N PHE A 138 17.81 16.76 5.59
CA PHE A 138 18.64 17.89 6.03
C PHE A 138 20.02 17.93 5.37
N VAL A 139 20.54 16.78 4.94
CA VAL A 139 21.86 16.64 4.31
C VAL A 139 21.75 16.70 2.77
N ALA A 140 20.55 16.57 2.22
CA ALA A 140 20.29 16.53 0.79
C ALA A 140 20.78 17.81 0.09
N LYS A 141 21.75 17.64 -0.80
CA LYS A 141 22.32 18.67 -1.66
C LYS A 141 21.97 18.40 -3.11
N ARG A 142 21.90 19.47 -3.91
CA ARG A 142 21.69 19.38 -5.35
C ARG A 142 22.71 18.42 -5.96
N TRP A 143 22.28 17.62 -6.92
CA TRP A 143 23.22 16.83 -7.70
C TRP A 143 24.04 17.77 -8.59
N GLU A 144 25.29 17.97 -8.22
CA GLU A 144 26.27 18.64 -9.05
C GLU A 144 27.03 17.58 -9.83
N TYR A 145 27.14 17.76 -11.14
CA TYR A 145 28.05 16.97 -11.94
C TYR A 145 29.47 17.37 -11.56
N GLN A 146 30.12 16.56 -10.72
CA GLN A 146 31.57 16.63 -10.57
C GLN A 146 32.19 15.86 -11.73
N LEU A 147 33.20 16.46 -12.38
CA LEU A 147 33.93 15.80 -13.44
C LEU A 147 34.52 14.49 -12.88
N GLY A 148 34.24 13.40 -13.59
CA GLY A 148 34.60 12.05 -13.15
C GLY A 148 36.10 11.82 -13.17
N VAL A 149 36.48 10.65 -12.66
CA VAL A 149 37.85 10.17 -12.66
C VAL A 149 38.44 10.19 -14.06
N LEU A 150 39.66 10.68 -14.15
CA LEU A 150 40.48 10.68 -15.34
C LEU A 150 40.65 9.25 -15.88
N PRO A 151 40.48 9.03 -17.21
CA PRO A 151 40.78 7.74 -17.82
C PRO A 151 42.24 7.35 -17.57
N SER A 152 42.54 6.06 -17.39
CA SER A 152 43.91 5.59 -17.07
C SER A 152 44.98 5.97 -18.10
N TRP A 153 44.61 6.27 -19.36
CA TRP A 153 45.56 6.76 -20.36
C TRP A 153 46.12 8.17 -20.04
N THR A 154 45.43 8.93 -19.19
CA THR A 154 45.86 10.26 -18.74
C THR A 154 46.86 10.22 -17.58
N ASP A 155 47.14 9.04 -17.00
CA ASP A 155 48.08 8.91 -15.88
C ASP A 155 49.50 9.39 -16.25
N ASN A 156 49.90 9.24 -17.51
CA ASN A 156 51.19 9.74 -18.00
C ASN A 156 51.25 11.27 -18.11
N LEU A 157 50.09 11.93 -18.25
CA LEU A 157 49.97 13.39 -18.33
C LEU A 157 50.01 14.04 -16.93
N LEU A 158 49.67 13.29 -15.86
CA LEU A 158 49.85 13.72 -14.47
C LEU A 158 51.33 13.97 -14.13
N MET A 159 52.26 13.33 -14.86
CA MET A 159 53.71 13.46 -14.65
C MET A 159 54.31 14.74 -15.25
N HIS A 160 53.55 15.47 -16.08
CA HIS A 160 54.01 16.76 -16.65
C HIS A 160 53.59 17.91 -15.73
N GLU A 161 54.54 18.72 -15.24
CA GLU A 161 54.28 19.81 -14.27
C GLU A 161 53.19 20.80 -14.72
N GLU A 162 53.09 21.08 -16.03
CA GLU A 162 52.10 22.02 -16.56
C GLU A 162 50.65 21.49 -16.58
N MET A 163 50.50 20.16 -16.67
CA MET A 163 49.19 19.50 -16.81
C MET A 163 48.80 18.72 -15.55
N GLY A 164 49.77 18.36 -14.72
CA GLY A 164 49.61 17.54 -13.54
C GLY A 164 48.75 18.19 -12.47
N ASP A 165 48.85 19.50 -12.27
CA ASP A 165 48.08 20.20 -11.24
C ASP A 165 46.59 20.32 -11.64
N ALA A 166 46.31 20.57 -12.93
CA ALA A 166 44.96 20.58 -13.48
C ALA A 166 44.33 19.19 -13.54
N LEU A 167 45.13 18.14 -13.82
CA LEU A 167 44.65 16.76 -13.84
C LEU A 167 44.47 16.18 -12.43
N ALA A 168 45.35 16.51 -11.48
CA ALA A 168 45.25 16.06 -10.09
C ALA A 168 43.93 16.50 -9.43
N TYR A 169 43.37 17.64 -9.85
CA TYR A 169 42.04 18.10 -9.45
C TYR A 169 40.91 17.10 -9.79
N TYR A 170 41.06 16.32 -10.87
CA TYR A 170 40.10 15.29 -11.30
C TYR A 170 40.38 13.90 -10.70
N GLY A 171 41.53 13.71 -10.05
CA GLY A 171 41.95 12.45 -9.42
C GLY A 171 41.34 12.19 -8.04
N ALA A 172 40.41 13.03 -7.57
CA ALA A 172 39.83 12.93 -6.24
C ALA A 172 39.03 11.63 -6.05
N THR A 173 39.72 10.60 -5.54
CA THR A 173 39.10 9.34 -5.14
C THR A 173 38.39 9.60 -3.81
N ARG A 174 37.12 10.00 -3.89
CA ARG A 174 36.34 10.28 -2.69
C ARG A 174 35.90 8.98 -2.03
N ALA A 175 36.36 8.72 -0.81
CA ALA A 175 35.86 7.62 0.01
C ALA A 175 34.34 7.78 0.24
N MET A 176 33.61 6.67 0.24
CA MET A 176 32.17 6.67 0.50
C MET A 176 31.90 7.23 1.89
N THR A 177 31.25 8.38 1.95
CA THR A 177 30.89 9.00 3.24
C THR A 177 29.62 8.36 3.79
N PHE A 178 29.39 8.49 5.11
CA PHE A 178 28.12 8.05 5.72
C PHE A 178 26.90 8.66 5.02
N ALA A 179 26.99 9.91 4.58
CA ALA A 179 25.94 10.59 3.82
C ALA A 179 25.68 9.93 2.46
N ASP A 180 26.71 9.41 1.80
CA ASP A 180 26.57 8.67 0.53
C ASP A 180 25.89 7.31 0.76
N GLY A 181 26.21 6.63 1.87
CA GLY A 181 25.51 5.40 2.28
C GLY A 181 24.03 5.64 2.56
N LEU A 182 23.73 6.66 3.37
CA LEU A 182 22.34 7.04 3.69
C LEU A 182 21.56 7.45 2.43
N ARG A 183 22.20 8.17 1.52
CA ARG A 183 21.62 8.55 0.22
C ARG A 183 21.22 7.33 -0.58
N VAL A 184 22.06 6.30 -0.69
CA VAL A 184 21.75 5.07 -1.43
C VAL A 184 20.52 4.40 -0.82
N VAL A 185 20.49 4.24 0.50
CA VAL A 185 19.35 3.63 1.21
C VAL A 185 18.06 4.42 0.98
N VAL A 186 18.09 5.75 1.15
CA VAL A 186 16.91 6.59 0.94
C VAL A 186 16.47 6.58 -0.51
N ARG A 187 17.40 6.63 -1.47
CA ARG A 187 17.06 6.50 -2.90
C ARG A 187 16.39 5.18 -3.21
N CYS A 188 16.82 4.05 -2.64
CA CYS A 188 16.10 2.79 -2.80
C CYS A 188 14.64 2.87 -2.30
N LEU A 189 14.38 3.63 -1.22
CA LEU A 189 13.04 3.79 -0.65
C LEU A 189 12.15 4.75 -1.46
N VAL A 190 12.73 5.73 -2.15
CA VAL A 190 11.96 6.76 -2.90
C VAL A 190 12.25 6.79 -4.41
N MET A 191 12.89 5.76 -4.95
CA MET A 191 13.38 5.75 -6.34
C MET A 191 12.32 6.09 -7.40
N PRO A 192 11.08 5.56 -7.33
CA PRO A 192 10.04 5.92 -8.30
C PRO A 192 9.68 7.41 -8.26
N TYR A 193 9.71 8.04 -7.07
CA TYR A 193 9.46 9.46 -6.94
C TYR A 193 10.62 10.30 -7.47
N ILE A 194 11.87 9.82 -7.30
CA ILE A 194 13.05 10.47 -7.88
C ILE A 194 13.02 10.38 -9.41
N ASN A 195 12.65 9.23 -9.96
CA ASN A 195 12.49 9.05 -11.41
C ASN A 195 11.39 9.95 -11.99
N PHE A 196 10.30 10.14 -11.24
CA PHE A 196 9.23 11.08 -11.56
C PHE A 196 9.71 12.53 -11.47
N ALA A 197 10.38 12.93 -10.40
CA ALA A 197 10.88 14.29 -10.23
C ALA A 197 11.99 14.64 -11.24
N GLY A 198 12.83 13.65 -11.58
CA GLY A 198 13.92 13.78 -12.54
C GLY A 198 13.48 14.11 -13.96
N THR A 199 12.22 13.90 -14.34
CA THR A 199 11.71 14.41 -15.63
C THR A 199 11.52 15.92 -15.65
N PHE A 200 11.46 16.57 -14.48
CA PHE A 200 11.26 18.02 -14.34
C PHE A 200 12.55 18.79 -14.02
N GLY A 201 13.69 18.08 -13.91
CA GLY A 201 15.01 18.66 -13.69
C GLY A 201 15.57 18.46 -12.28
N ASN A 202 16.82 18.91 -12.08
CA ASN A 202 17.60 18.63 -10.87
C ASN A 202 17.05 19.30 -9.60
N ASP A 203 16.35 20.42 -9.74
CA ASP A 203 15.76 21.12 -8.60
C ASP A 203 14.53 20.37 -8.07
N ALA A 204 13.74 19.77 -8.96
CA ALA A 204 12.64 18.90 -8.59
C ALA A 204 13.14 17.63 -7.87
N VAL A 205 14.28 17.07 -8.31
CA VAL A 205 14.94 15.95 -7.62
C VAL A 205 15.37 16.34 -6.21
N LEU A 206 15.96 17.53 -6.04
CA LEU A 206 16.33 18.03 -4.72
C LEU A 206 15.11 18.17 -3.80
N TRP A 207 14.00 18.71 -4.33
CA TRP A 207 12.74 18.79 -3.59
C TRP A 207 12.21 17.41 -3.23
N ALA A 208 12.26 16.44 -4.13
CA ALA A 208 11.86 15.06 -3.85
C ALA A 208 12.74 14.40 -2.78
N GLU A 209 14.05 14.67 -2.77
CA GLU A 209 14.97 14.20 -1.73
C GLU A 209 14.66 14.84 -0.36
N ARG A 210 14.35 16.14 -0.32
CA ARG A 210 13.94 16.85 0.90
C ARG A 210 12.56 16.41 1.41
N LEU A 211 11.64 16.09 0.50
CA LEU A 211 10.30 15.59 0.82
C LEU A 211 10.27 14.06 0.97
N SER A 212 11.41 13.38 0.89
CA SER A 212 11.51 11.93 1.07
C SER A 212 10.86 11.38 2.35
N PRO A 213 10.83 12.10 3.50
CA PRO A 213 10.12 11.61 4.69
C PRO A 213 8.61 11.52 4.49
N LEU A 214 8.03 12.36 3.63
CA LEU A 214 6.61 12.33 3.28
C LEU A 214 6.35 11.30 2.19
N LEU A 215 7.19 11.27 1.15
CA LEU A 215 7.04 10.37 0.00
C LEU A 215 7.11 8.90 0.41
N VAL A 216 8.00 8.56 1.35
CA VAL A 216 8.14 7.19 1.86
C VAL A 216 6.87 6.70 2.57
N MET A 217 6.02 7.60 3.07
CA MET A 217 4.77 7.23 3.76
C MET A 217 3.62 6.93 2.80
N ILE A 218 3.63 7.46 1.58
CA ILE A 218 2.48 7.41 0.66
C ILE A 218 2.00 5.97 0.45
N VAL A 219 2.88 5.08 0.00
CA VAL A 219 2.52 3.69 -0.32
C VAL A 219 2.09 2.89 0.91
N PRO A 220 2.84 2.88 2.03
CA PRO A 220 2.43 2.16 3.24
C PRO A 220 1.09 2.64 3.82
N MET A 221 0.77 3.93 3.71
CA MET A 221 -0.51 4.47 4.15
C MET A 221 -1.71 3.86 3.42
N GLY A 222 -1.51 3.33 2.21
CA GLY A 222 -2.50 2.51 1.52
C GLY A 222 -3.05 1.38 2.40
N PHE A 223 -2.21 0.74 3.22
CA PHE A 223 -2.67 -0.28 4.16
C PHE A 223 -3.62 0.27 5.22
N GLY A 224 -3.33 1.45 5.78
CA GLY A 224 -4.19 2.08 6.78
C GLY A 224 -5.56 2.43 6.20
N VAL A 225 -5.57 3.02 5.01
CA VAL A 225 -6.80 3.33 4.25
C VAL A 225 -7.58 2.05 3.95
N GLY A 226 -6.91 1.01 3.47
CA GLY A 226 -7.52 -0.29 3.19
C GLY A 226 -8.12 -0.94 4.43
N TYR A 227 -7.41 -0.90 5.56
CA TYR A 227 -7.89 -1.47 6.82
C TYR A 227 -9.19 -0.80 7.28
N MET A 228 -9.27 0.53 7.22
CA MET A 228 -10.50 1.27 7.55
C MET A 228 -11.68 0.86 6.66
N GLN A 229 -11.43 0.57 5.37
CA GLN A 229 -12.45 0.09 4.43
C GLN A 229 -12.88 -1.37 4.67
N GLY A 230 -12.16 -2.13 5.51
CA GLY A 230 -12.44 -3.53 5.80
C GLY A 230 -13.86 -3.77 6.36
N HIS A 231 -14.38 -2.87 7.19
CA HIS A 231 -15.76 -2.97 7.70
C HIS A 231 -16.82 -2.76 6.59
N ALA A 232 -16.56 -1.83 5.67
CA ALA A 232 -17.42 -1.62 4.51
C ALA A 232 -17.38 -2.82 3.55
N LEU A 233 -16.21 -3.43 3.35
CA LEU A 233 -16.06 -4.67 2.61
C LEU A 233 -16.84 -5.81 3.25
N ARG A 234 -16.76 -5.96 4.58
CA ARG A 234 -17.52 -6.95 5.34
C ARG A 234 -19.03 -6.78 5.16
N THR A 235 -19.52 -5.55 5.24
CA THR A 235 -20.93 -5.21 4.99
C THR A 235 -21.36 -5.62 3.58
N ARG A 236 -20.53 -5.41 2.56
CA ARG A 236 -20.80 -5.84 1.18
C ARG A 236 -20.87 -7.36 1.07
N ILE A 237 -19.97 -8.09 1.75
CA ILE A 237 -19.99 -9.56 1.80
C ILE A 237 -21.29 -10.07 2.44
N ASN A 238 -21.67 -9.52 3.60
CA ASN A 238 -22.93 -9.87 4.27
C ASN A 238 -24.16 -9.62 3.39
N THR A 239 -24.16 -8.48 2.67
CA THR A 239 -25.21 -8.14 1.70
C THR A 239 -25.27 -9.18 0.58
N GLY A 240 -24.12 -9.57 0.02
CA GLY A 240 -24.02 -10.61 -1.01
C GLY A 240 -24.51 -11.97 -0.54
N ILE A 241 -24.17 -12.37 0.69
CA ILE A 241 -24.64 -13.62 1.31
C ILE A 241 -26.17 -13.61 1.41
N MET A 242 -26.75 -12.54 1.96
CA MET A 242 -28.20 -12.40 2.12
C MET A 242 -28.94 -12.46 0.78
N GLN A 243 -28.42 -11.79 -0.25
CA GLN A 243 -28.96 -11.89 -1.61
C GLN A 243 -28.90 -13.32 -2.17
N GLY A 244 -27.81 -14.03 -1.92
CA GLY A 244 -27.65 -15.43 -2.31
C GLY A 244 -28.71 -16.32 -1.66
N VAL A 245 -28.92 -16.14 -0.35
CA VAL A 245 -29.95 -16.85 0.42
C VAL A 245 -31.35 -16.54 -0.10
N GLU A 246 -31.67 -15.27 -0.36
CA GLU A 246 -32.96 -14.88 -0.94
C GLU A 246 -33.18 -15.48 -2.33
N LYS A 247 -32.17 -15.43 -3.21
CA LYS A 247 -32.25 -16.03 -4.54
C LYS A 247 -32.48 -17.54 -4.45
N LYS A 248 -31.82 -18.24 -3.52
CA LYS A 248 -32.03 -19.67 -3.26
C LYS A 248 -33.45 -19.95 -2.77
N LYS A 249 -33.93 -19.23 -1.74
CA LYS A 249 -35.31 -19.34 -1.24
C LYS A 249 -36.35 -19.09 -2.33
N ARG A 250 -36.15 -18.08 -3.19
CA ARG A 250 -37.06 -17.80 -4.32
C ARG A 250 -37.08 -18.94 -5.34
N LYS A 251 -35.93 -19.57 -5.63
CA LYS A 251 -35.84 -20.75 -6.51
C LYS A 251 -36.55 -21.95 -5.90
N GLU A 252 -36.34 -22.21 -4.61
CA GLU A 252 -37.00 -23.30 -3.88
C GLU A 252 -38.52 -23.11 -3.81
N MET A 253 -39.00 -21.90 -3.55
CA MET A 253 -40.43 -21.57 -3.56
C MET A 253 -41.06 -21.79 -4.95
N LYS A 254 -40.37 -21.41 -6.03
CA LYS A 254 -40.83 -21.67 -7.40
C LYS A 254 -40.87 -23.17 -7.72
N ALA A 255 -39.84 -23.92 -7.31
CA ALA A 255 -39.79 -25.37 -7.48
C ALA A 255 -40.90 -26.07 -6.69
N ARG A 256 -41.16 -25.66 -5.44
CA ARG A 256 -42.24 -26.17 -4.59
C ARG A 256 -43.62 -25.88 -5.19
N LYS A 257 -43.86 -24.67 -5.70
CA LYS A 257 -45.09 -24.32 -6.43
C LYS A 257 -45.26 -25.14 -7.72
N LYS A 258 -44.19 -25.43 -8.46
CA LYS A 258 -44.24 -26.26 -9.66
C LYS A 258 -44.59 -27.72 -9.32
N ARG A 259 -44.01 -28.28 -8.26
CA ARG A 259 -44.32 -29.63 -7.76
C ARG A 259 -45.75 -29.77 -7.25
N GLN A 260 -46.28 -28.75 -6.58
CA GLN A 260 -47.68 -28.74 -6.14
C GLN A 260 -48.67 -28.64 -7.32
N ARG A 261 -48.34 -27.89 -8.37
CA ARG A 261 -49.17 -27.82 -9.59
C ARG A 261 -49.19 -29.12 -10.40
N SER A 262 -48.10 -29.89 -10.41
CA SER A 262 -48.06 -31.20 -11.08
C SER A 262 -48.67 -32.34 -10.27
N SER A 263 -48.98 -32.10 -8.98
CA SER A 263 -49.58 -33.08 -8.07
C SER A 263 -51.07 -32.81 -7.81
N ALA A 264 -51.67 -31.80 -8.44
CA ALA A 264 -53.10 -31.59 -8.38
C ALA A 264 -53.78 -32.69 -9.20
N PRO A 265 -54.67 -33.51 -8.62
CA PRO A 265 -55.30 -34.61 -9.34
C PRO A 265 -56.10 -34.04 -10.50
N GLU A 266 -55.86 -34.56 -11.71
CA GLU A 266 -56.79 -34.42 -12.82
C GLU A 266 -58.17 -34.81 -12.29
N ARG A 267 -59.06 -33.82 -12.21
CA ARG A 267 -60.48 -34.10 -12.03
C ARG A 267 -60.90 -34.87 -13.29
N LEU A 268 -60.98 -36.19 -13.15
CA LEU A 268 -61.62 -37.08 -14.10
C LEU A 268 -63.03 -36.52 -14.38
N ILE A 269 -63.23 -36.03 -15.60
CA ILE A 269 -64.54 -35.80 -16.21
C ILE A 269 -64.91 -37.11 -16.91
#